data_AF-A0AAN6EEM7-F1
#
_entry.id   AF-A0AAN6EEM7-F1
#
_cell.length_a   1.000
_cell.length_b   1.000
_cell.length_c   1.000
_cell.angle_alpha   90.00
_cell.angle_beta   90.00
_cell.angle_gamma   90.00
#
_symmetry.space_group_name_H-M   'P 1'
#
loop_
_entity.id
_entity.type
_entity.pdbx_description
1 polymer ?
#
loop_
_entity_poly.entity_id
_entity_poly.type
_entity_poly.pdbx_seq_one_letter_code
_entity_poly.pdbx_strand_id
1 'polypeptide(L)'
;MAVNSSSNPTPMASLAKLPVPDLHDTVARFAEAARPLFSADEFETCLAKLNDFVATQGPTLQARLHQRSAEHANWLEDWWNEYAYFLNRSSVCFNVNYFFGFRDTPQPMAQARLAAALIDSAVRFRSQLESDSLELDNIRGKPMCMYQYQYMFATCRHPGEQRDWTEVYPRSESTHIAVAHKGRYFVLRVPAASTNRHADIAQIE
;
A
#
# COMPACT_ATOMS: atom_id res chain seq x y z
N MET A 1 11.51 -14.28 -0.90
CA MET A 1 12.48 -15.06 -0.10
C MET A 1 11.86 -15.33 1.26
N ALA A 2 11.80 -16.61 1.62
CA ALA A 2 11.35 -17.27 2.86
C ALA A 2 10.55 -16.46 3.90
N VAL A 3 9.22 -16.66 3.91
CA VAL A 3 8.40 -16.50 5.11
C VAL A 3 8.68 -17.71 6.01
N ASN A 4 9.02 -17.42 7.25
CA ASN A 4 9.46 -18.39 8.26
C ASN A 4 8.37 -19.44 8.53
N SER A 5 8.78 -20.70 8.64
CA SER A 5 7.90 -21.86 8.89
C SER A 5 7.48 -21.90 10.37
N SER A 6 6.35 -21.29 10.72
CA SER A 6 5.63 -21.57 11.96
C SER A 6 4.34 -22.33 11.64
N SER A 7 4.14 -23.48 12.27
CA SER A 7 3.08 -24.48 12.03
C SER A 7 1.67 -24.06 12.49
N ASN A 8 1.38 -22.77 12.58
CA ASN A 8 0.02 -22.24 12.75
C ASN A 8 -0.36 -21.49 11.47
N PRO A 9 -1.54 -21.72 10.87
CA PRO A 9 -1.96 -20.94 9.70
C PRO A 9 -2.02 -19.48 10.12
N THR A 10 -1.11 -18.67 9.56
CA THR A 10 -1.09 -17.22 9.75
C THR A 10 -2.48 -16.69 9.35
N PRO A 11 -3.08 -15.73 10.06
CA PRO A 11 -4.42 -15.20 9.75
C PRO A 11 -4.59 -14.71 8.30
N MET A 12 -3.50 -14.46 7.58
CA MET A 12 -3.51 -14.14 6.15
C MET A 12 -3.94 -15.30 5.24
N ALA A 13 -3.76 -16.56 5.67
CA ALA A 13 -4.13 -17.75 4.88
C ALA A 13 -5.65 -17.95 4.76
N SER A 14 -6.47 -17.24 5.54
CA SER A 14 -7.93 -17.32 5.51
C SER A 14 -8.61 -16.18 4.73
N LEU A 15 -7.84 -15.27 4.14
CA LEU A 15 -8.40 -14.15 3.36
C LEU A 15 -8.89 -14.63 1.99
N ALA A 16 -10.09 -14.19 1.62
CA ALA A 16 -10.64 -14.45 0.29
C ALA A 16 -9.80 -13.74 -0.78
N LYS A 17 -9.58 -14.41 -1.92
CA LYS A 17 -9.00 -13.77 -3.10
C LYS A 17 -9.86 -12.61 -3.57
N LEU A 18 -9.24 -11.61 -4.21
CA LEU A 18 -9.96 -10.56 -4.91
C LEU A 18 -10.84 -11.20 -6.00
N PRO A 19 -12.18 -11.06 -5.95
CA PRO A 19 -13.05 -11.67 -6.95
C PRO A 19 -12.88 -10.99 -8.31
N VAL A 20 -13.25 -11.71 -9.36
CA VAL A 20 -13.49 -11.14 -10.68
C VAL A 20 -15.00 -10.88 -10.78
N PRO A 21 -15.45 -9.62 -10.85
CA PRO A 21 -16.88 -9.29 -10.98
C PRO A 21 -17.47 -9.83 -12.28
N ASP A 22 -18.79 -10.05 -12.30
CA ASP A 22 -19.49 -10.43 -13.53
C ASP A 22 -19.43 -9.32 -14.58
N LEU A 23 -19.28 -9.72 -15.86
CA LEU A 23 -19.14 -8.80 -16.98
C LEU A 23 -20.38 -7.93 -17.18
N HIS A 24 -21.57 -8.53 -17.17
CA HIS A 24 -22.82 -7.81 -17.40
C HIS A 24 -23.12 -6.86 -16.24
N ASP A 25 -22.93 -7.32 -15.01
CA ASP A 25 -23.09 -6.47 -13.81
C ASP A 25 -22.14 -5.28 -13.83
N THR A 26 -20.88 -5.50 -14.23
CA THR A 26 -19.86 -4.44 -14.34
C THR A 26 -20.25 -3.40 -15.39
N VAL A 27 -20.68 -3.84 -16.57
CA VAL A 27 -21.11 -2.97 -17.67
C VAL A 27 -22.37 -2.18 -17.31
N ALA A 28 -23.34 -2.82 -16.65
CA ALA A 28 -24.57 -2.16 -16.20
C ALA A 28 -24.26 -1.04 -15.17
N ARG A 29 -23.42 -1.34 -14.17
CA ARG A 29 -22.98 -0.35 -13.17
C ARG A 29 -22.19 0.79 -13.80
N PHE A 30 -21.34 0.49 -14.78
CA PHE A 30 -20.62 1.51 -15.54
C PHE A 30 -21.60 2.43 -16.27
N ALA A 31 -22.61 1.89 -16.97
CA ALA A 31 -23.61 2.69 -17.67
C ALA A 31 -24.38 3.63 -16.72
N GLU A 32 -24.80 3.12 -15.55
CA GLU A 32 -25.47 3.93 -14.53
C GLU A 32 -24.58 5.08 -14.03
N ALA A 33 -23.32 4.78 -13.68
CA ALA A 33 -22.37 5.79 -13.21
C ALA A 33 -21.97 6.80 -14.30
N ALA A 34 -21.95 6.36 -15.55
CA ALA A 34 -21.59 7.18 -16.71
C ALA A 34 -22.73 8.11 -17.15
N ARG A 35 -23.99 7.71 -17.00
CA ARG A 35 -25.17 8.46 -17.48
C ARG A 35 -25.13 9.98 -17.20
N PRO A 36 -24.84 10.46 -15.98
CA PRO A 36 -24.85 11.91 -15.71
C PRO A 36 -23.69 12.68 -16.36
N LEU A 37 -22.70 11.99 -16.94
CA LEU A 37 -21.53 12.59 -17.58
C LEU A 37 -21.73 12.85 -19.08
N PHE A 38 -22.83 12.37 -19.66
CA PHE A 38 -23.10 12.41 -21.10
C PHE A 38 -24.42 13.11 -21.42
N SER A 39 -24.47 13.77 -22.58
CA SER A 39 -25.74 14.12 -23.20
C SER A 39 -26.52 12.85 -23.61
N ALA A 40 -27.80 13.03 -23.98
CA ALA A 40 -28.63 11.90 -24.38
C ALA A 40 -28.03 11.13 -25.58
N ASP A 41 -27.63 11.84 -26.63
CA ASP A 41 -27.10 11.24 -27.86
C ASP A 41 -25.74 10.54 -27.65
N GLU A 42 -24.88 11.13 -26.82
CA GLU A 42 -23.60 10.52 -26.45
C GLU A 42 -23.79 9.25 -25.61
N PHE A 43 -24.79 9.25 -24.72
CA PHE A 43 -25.09 8.08 -23.91
C PHE A 43 -25.67 6.93 -24.73
N GLU A 44 -26.54 7.21 -25.72
CA GLU A 44 -27.01 6.17 -26.65
C GLU A 44 -25.83 5.55 -27.40
N THR A 45 -24.88 6.37 -27.85
CA THR A 45 -23.64 5.88 -28.46
C THR A 45 -22.80 5.04 -27.48
N CYS A 46 -22.74 5.45 -26.21
CA CYS A 46 -22.06 4.69 -25.16
C CYS A 46 -22.70 3.31 -24.95
N LEU A 47 -24.03 3.26 -24.80
CA LEU A 47 -24.78 2.01 -24.65
C LEU A 47 -24.57 1.07 -25.83
N ALA A 48 -24.60 1.59 -27.07
CA ALA A 48 -24.33 0.78 -28.25
C ALA A 48 -22.95 0.12 -28.19
N LYS A 49 -21.90 0.86 -27.80
CA LYS A 49 -20.53 0.34 -27.64
C LYS A 49 -20.42 -0.68 -26.51
N LEU A 50 -21.10 -0.46 -25.38
CA LEU A 50 -21.13 -1.40 -24.26
C LEU A 50 -21.80 -2.72 -24.65
N ASN A 51 -22.91 -2.65 -25.39
CA ASN A 51 -23.61 -3.83 -25.88
C ASN A 51 -22.76 -4.61 -26.89
N ASP A 52 -22.11 -3.92 -27.83
CA ASP A 52 -21.17 -4.54 -28.77
C ASP A 52 -19.99 -5.20 -28.04
N PHE A 53 -19.42 -4.54 -27.04
CA PHE A 53 -18.34 -5.10 -26.23
C PHE A 53 -18.76 -6.39 -25.52
N VAL A 54 -19.93 -6.40 -24.88
CA VAL A 54 -20.47 -7.58 -24.19
C VAL A 54 -20.76 -8.72 -25.18
N ALA A 55 -21.21 -8.41 -26.41
CA ALA A 55 -21.50 -9.41 -27.43
C ALA A 55 -20.24 -9.97 -28.11
N THR A 56 -19.14 -9.20 -28.16
CA THR A 56 -17.96 -9.54 -28.95
C THR A 56 -16.72 -9.84 -28.08
N GLN A 57 -15.96 -8.82 -27.71
CA GLN A 57 -14.64 -8.97 -27.09
C GLN A 57 -14.71 -9.29 -25.59
N GLY A 58 -15.75 -8.80 -24.91
CA GLY A 58 -15.96 -8.89 -23.47
C GLY A 58 -15.83 -10.32 -22.92
N PRO A 59 -16.55 -11.33 -23.46
CA PRO A 59 -16.48 -12.71 -22.97
C PRO A 59 -15.06 -13.30 -23.05
N THR A 60 -14.33 -13.01 -24.13
CA THR A 60 -12.94 -13.47 -24.31
C THR A 60 -12.01 -12.84 -23.26
N LEU A 61 -12.16 -11.53 -23.01
CA LEU A 61 -11.35 -10.82 -22.03
C LEU A 61 -11.70 -11.25 -20.59
N GLN A 62 -12.98 -11.46 -20.29
CA GLN A 62 -13.47 -11.96 -19.01
C GLN A 62 -12.91 -13.35 -18.71
N ALA A 63 -12.90 -14.26 -19.69
CA ALA A 63 -12.30 -15.58 -19.53
C ALA A 63 -10.80 -15.52 -19.20
N ARG A 64 -10.05 -14.64 -19.89
CA ARG A 64 -8.62 -14.39 -19.60
C ARG A 64 -8.43 -13.82 -18.19
N LEU A 65 -9.34 -12.96 -17.73
CA LEU A 65 -9.30 -12.40 -16.38
C LEU A 65 -9.54 -13.47 -15.30
N HIS A 66 -10.50 -14.37 -15.52
CA HIS A 66 -10.70 -15.53 -14.64
C HIS A 66 -9.49 -16.47 -14.62
N GLN A 67 -8.88 -16.76 -15.78
CA GLN A 67 -7.65 -17.55 -15.85
C GLN A 67 -6.54 -16.89 -15.02
N ARG A 68 -6.31 -15.59 -15.20
CA ARG A 68 -5.34 -14.83 -14.40
C ARG A 68 -5.66 -14.90 -12.91
N SER A 69 -6.92 -14.81 -12.51
CA SER A 69 -7.32 -14.94 -11.10
C SER A 69 -7.08 -16.33 -10.51
N ALA A 70 -7.05 -17.38 -11.33
CA ALA A 70 -6.67 -18.71 -10.87
C ALA A 70 -5.16 -18.80 -10.62
N GLU A 71 -4.36 -18.19 -11.50
CA GLU A 71 -2.89 -18.23 -11.49
C GLU A 71 -2.25 -17.30 -10.45
N HIS A 72 -2.96 -16.25 -10.02
CA HIS A 72 -2.44 -15.25 -9.07
C HIS A 72 -3.14 -15.28 -7.70
N ALA A 73 -2.45 -14.82 -6.65
CA ALA A 73 -3.06 -14.61 -5.32
C ALA A 73 -4.02 -13.41 -5.34
N ASN A 74 -3.62 -12.33 -6.01
CA ASN A 74 -4.43 -11.19 -6.36
C ASN A 74 -4.19 -10.86 -7.83
N TRP A 75 -5.23 -10.94 -8.67
CA TRP A 75 -5.07 -10.76 -10.12
C TRP A 75 -4.75 -9.32 -10.52
N LEU A 76 -5.06 -8.35 -9.66
CA LEU A 76 -4.97 -6.92 -9.94
C LEU A 76 -3.69 -6.27 -9.41
N GLU A 77 -3.07 -6.82 -8.35
CA GLU A 77 -1.98 -6.19 -7.60
C GLU A 77 -0.85 -5.66 -8.49
N ASP A 78 -0.24 -6.52 -9.31
CA ASP A 78 0.89 -6.12 -10.17
C ASP A 78 0.48 -5.05 -11.19
N TRP A 79 -0.70 -5.20 -11.79
CA TRP A 79 -1.21 -4.22 -12.77
C TRP A 79 -1.50 -2.88 -12.11
N TRP A 80 -2.12 -2.89 -10.94
CA TRP A 80 -2.40 -1.67 -10.19
C TRP A 80 -1.11 -0.94 -9.85
N ASN A 81 -0.11 -1.65 -9.32
CA ASN A 81 1.18 -1.06 -8.97
C ASN A 81 1.90 -0.48 -10.20
N GLU A 82 1.93 -1.24 -11.29
CA GLU A 82 2.58 -0.83 -12.54
C GLU A 82 1.91 0.40 -13.15
N TYR A 83 0.61 0.34 -13.43
CA TYR A 83 -0.10 1.38 -14.18
C TYR A 83 -0.48 2.61 -13.33
N ALA A 84 -0.82 2.44 -12.05
CA ALA A 84 -1.22 3.57 -11.22
C ALA A 84 -0.01 4.34 -10.67
N TYR A 85 1.13 3.68 -10.43
CA TYR A 85 2.27 4.29 -9.73
C TYR A 85 3.58 4.23 -10.49
N PHE A 86 4.02 3.05 -10.92
CA PHE A 86 5.40 2.87 -11.39
C PHE A 86 5.65 3.39 -12.80
N LEU A 87 4.64 3.38 -13.67
CA LEU A 87 4.70 3.98 -15.00
C LEU A 87 4.39 5.49 -15.01
N ASN A 88 3.81 6.02 -13.93
CA ASN A 88 3.51 7.45 -13.84
C ASN A 88 4.81 8.26 -13.72
N ARG A 89 5.07 9.13 -14.71
CA ARG A 89 6.25 10.01 -14.77
C ARG A 89 6.03 11.39 -14.14
N SER A 90 4.82 11.68 -13.67
CA SER A 90 4.53 12.93 -12.97
C SER A 90 5.26 12.97 -11.62
N SER A 91 5.63 14.17 -11.17
CA SER A 91 6.28 14.32 -9.85
C SER A 91 5.41 13.73 -8.74
N VAL A 92 5.98 12.79 -7.98
CA VAL A 92 5.30 12.14 -6.86
C VAL A 92 5.02 13.10 -5.71
N CYS A 93 5.79 14.18 -5.57
CA CYS A 93 5.68 15.13 -4.47
C CYS A 93 4.30 15.80 -4.38
N PHE A 94 3.67 16.05 -5.53
CA PHE A 94 2.39 16.75 -5.60
C PHE A 94 1.25 15.86 -6.08
N ASN A 95 1.54 14.95 -7.03
CA ASN A 95 0.49 14.25 -7.75
C ASN A 95 0.15 12.88 -7.17
N VAL A 96 0.97 12.34 -6.26
CA VAL A 96 0.86 10.94 -5.81
C VAL A 96 0.98 10.80 -4.29
N ASN A 97 2.01 11.41 -3.68
CA ASN A 97 2.26 11.25 -2.25
C ASN A 97 1.13 11.91 -1.44
N TYR A 98 0.51 11.13 -0.56
CA TYR A 98 -0.37 11.65 0.47
C TYR A 98 0.45 12.15 1.67
N PHE A 99 -0.13 13.04 2.46
CA PHE A 99 0.47 13.56 3.68
C PHE A 99 -0.58 13.63 4.79
N PHE A 100 -0.09 13.61 6.03
CA PHE A 100 -0.95 13.77 7.21
C PHE A 100 -0.55 15.05 7.94
N GLY A 101 -1.57 15.80 8.39
CA GLY A 101 -1.39 16.82 9.40
C GLY A 101 -1.50 16.20 10.78
N PHE A 102 -0.50 16.41 11.62
CA PHE A 102 -0.60 16.08 13.05
C PHE A 102 -1.29 17.22 13.80
N ARG A 103 -2.05 16.87 14.84
CA ARG A 103 -2.58 17.88 15.77
C ARG A 103 -1.44 18.43 16.62
N ASP A 104 -1.59 19.69 17.04
CA ASP A 104 -0.66 20.30 17.98
C ASP A 104 -0.59 19.50 19.30
N THR A 105 0.59 19.47 19.89
CA THR A 105 0.77 18.85 21.20
C THR A 105 0.02 19.67 22.27
N PRO A 106 -0.65 19.02 23.24
CA PRO A 106 -1.39 19.75 24.28
C PRO A 106 -0.53 20.70 25.11
N GLN A 107 0.77 20.40 25.22
CA GLN A 107 1.77 21.25 25.89
C GLN A 107 2.90 21.59 24.91
N PRO A 108 3.49 22.79 25.01
CA PRO A 108 4.66 23.15 24.21
C PRO A 108 5.82 22.18 24.43
N MET A 109 6.39 21.67 23.34
CA MET A 109 7.50 20.73 23.37
C MET A 109 8.61 21.23 22.44
N ALA A 110 9.87 21.05 22.84
CA ALA A 110 10.99 21.30 21.95
C ALA A 110 10.89 20.41 20.70
N GLN A 111 11.19 20.96 19.52
CA GLN A 111 11.06 20.24 18.25
C GLN A 111 11.89 18.93 18.24
N ALA A 112 13.10 18.95 18.81
CA ALA A 112 13.96 17.78 18.92
C ALA A 112 13.30 16.67 19.76
N ARG A 113 12.75 17.03 20.93
CA ARG A 113 12.00 16.11 21.79
C ARG A 113 10.76 15.52 21.10
N LEU A 114 10.03 16.33 20.34
CA LEU A 114 8.87 15.85 19.57
C LEU A 114 9.30 14.87 18.47
N ALA A 115 10.38 15.19 17.74
CA ALA A 115 10.94 14.29 16.74
C ALA A 115 11.41 12.97 17.37
N ALA A 116 12.08 13.03 18.52
CA ALA A 116 12.51 11.86 19.28
C ALA A 116 11.34 10.98 19.73
N ALA A 117 10.26 11.58 20.22
CA ALA A 117 9.04 10.85 20.60
C ALA A 117 8.34 10.18 19.40
N LEU A 118 8.32 10.83 18.23
CA LEU A 118 7.80 10.25 16.99
C LEU A 118 8.66 9.08 16.51
N ILE A 119 9.99 9.21 16.60
CA ILE A 119 10.94 8.14 16.25
C ILE A 119 10.74 6.93 17.18
N ASP A 120 10.70 7.12 18.50
CA ASP A 120 10.45 6.04 19.47
C ASP A 120 9.12 5.32 19.18
N SER A 121 8.05 6.09 18.94
CA SER A 121 6.73 5.53 18.60
C SER A 121 6.75 4.68 17.33
N ALA A 122 7.41 5.17 16.26
CA ALA A 122 7.55 4.44 15.00
C ALA A 122 8.39 3.16 15.17
N VAL A 123 9.47 3.21 15.96
CA VAL A 123 10.32 2.04 16.25
C VAL A 123 9.56 1.00 17.07
N ARG A 124 8.76 1.40 18.07
CA ARG A 124 7.91 0.46 18.84
C ARG A 124 6.87 -0.22 17.95
N PHE A 125 6.23 0.53 17.06
CA PHE A 125 5.28 -0.03 16.11
C PHE A 125 5.94 -1.02 15.16
N ARG A 126 7.15 -0.70 14.66
CA ARG A 126 7.99 -1.64 13.92
C ARG A 126 8.28 -2.90 14.71
N SER A 127 8.58 -2.79 16.02
CA SER A 127 8.79 -3.96 16.87
C SER A 127 7.58 -4.87 16.95
N GLN A 128 6.37 -4.30 17.05
CA GLN A 128 5.14 -5.09 17.09
C GLN A 128 4.92 -5.84 15.78
N LEU A 129 5.20 -5.19 14.66
CA LEU A 129 5.14 -5.79 13.32
C LEU A 129 6.20 -6.88 13.08
N GLU A 130 7.38 -6.77 13.68
CA GLU A 130 8.45 -7.77 13.52
C GLU A 130 8.31 -8.97 14.46
N SER A 131 7.63 -8.79 15.59
CA SER A 131 7.36 -9.83 16.58
C SER A 131 6.01 -10.53 16.39
N ASP A 132 5.30 -10.24 15.29
CA ASP A 132 3.94 -10.70 15.01
C ASP A 132 2.96 -10.47 16.19
N SER A 133 3.21 -9.42 16.99
CA SER A 133 2.38 -9.06 18.14
C SER A 133 1.39 -7.93 17.85
N LEU A 134 1.41 -7.39 16.62
CA LEU A 134 0.43 -6.40 16.19
C LEU A 134 -0.96 -7.05 16.04
N GLU A 135 -1.97 -6.39 16.60
CA GLU A 135 -3.37 -6.79 16.41
C GLU A 135 -3.75 -6.71 14.92
N LEU A 136 -4.55 -7.66 14.45
CA LEU A 136 -5.02 -7.64 13.06
C LEU A 136 -5.98 -6.48 12.86
N ASP A 137 -5.73 -5.71 11.79
CA ASP A 137 -6.70 -4.73 11.34
C ASP A 137 -8.00 -5.43 10.97
N ASN A 138 -9.13 -4.83 11.36
CA ASN A 138 -10.44 -5.34 11.04
C ASN A 138 -11.39 -4.21 10.64
N ILE A 139 -12.27 -4.50 9.67
CA ILE A 139 -13.37 -3.62 9.31
C ILE A 139 -14.67 -4.34 9.61
N ARG A 140 -15.43 -3.82 10.59
CA ARG A 140 -16.71 -4.39 11.02
C ARG A 140 -16.62 -5.88 11.34
N GLY A 141 -15.56 -6.28 12.06
CA GLY A 141 -15.33 -7.67 12.48
C GLY A 141 -14.76 -8.60 11.40
N LYS A 142 -14.44 -8.09 10.20
CA LYS A 142 -13.76 -8.86 9.16
C LYS A 142 -12.27 -8.53 9.16
N PRO A 143 -11.37 -9.54 9.24
CA PRO A 143 -9.93 -9.31 9.21
C PRO A 143 -9.51 -8.71 7.87
N MET A 144 -8.52 -7.82 7.91
CA MET A 144 -7.93 -7.17 6.75
C MET A 144 -6.57 -7.78 6.40
N CYS A 145 -6.16 -7.58 5.14
CA CYS A 145 -4.84 -7.97 4.70
C CYS A 145 -3.76 -7.08 5.32
N MET A 146 -2.82 -7.69 6.05
CA MET A 146 -1.70 -7.00 6.69
C MET A 146 -0.47 -6.84 5.77
N TYR A 147 -0.56 -7.28 4.51
CA TYR A 147 0.57 -7.32 3.57
C TYR A 147 1.18 -5.94 3.31
N GLN A 148 0.40 -4.86 3.38
CA GLN A 148 0.90 -3.49 3.15
C GLN A 148 1.99 -3.08 4.14
N TYR A 149 1.95 -3.59 5.37
CA TYR A 149 2.91 -3.23 6.42
C TYR A 149 4.36 -3.63 6.10
N GLN A 150 4.58 -4.57 5.18
CA GLN A 150 5.95 -4.90 4.77
C GLN A 150 6.66 -3.75 4.06
N TYR A 151 5.92 -2.83 3.44
CA TYR A 151 6.44 -1.71 2.65
C TYR A 151 6.63 -0.42 3.47
N MET A 152 6.28 -0.43 4.75
CA MET A 152 6.26 0.78 5.57
C MET A 152 7.62 1.17 6.13
N PHE A 153 8.46 0.17 6.44
CA PHE A 153 9.81 0.37 6.96
C PHE A 153 10.83 -0.24 5.99
N ALA A 154 12.06 0.26 6.05
CA ALA A 154 13.18 -0.24 5.25
C ALA A 154 12.84 -0.37 3.75
N THR A 155 12.04 0.55 3.23
CA THR A 155 11.51 0.48 1.86
C THR A 155 11.71 1.83 1.18
N CYS A 156 12.13 1.82 -0.08
CA CYS A 156 12.30 3.03 -0.88
C CYS A 156 11.85 2.80 -2.32
N ARG A 157 11.23 3.81 -2.94
CA ARG A 157 11.00 3.82 -4.39
C ARG A 157 12.28 4.27 -5.09
N HIS A 158 12.71 3.51 -6.08
CA HIS A 158 13.84 3.84 -6.92
C HIS A 158 13.37 4.33 -8.30
N PRO A 159 13.96 5.42 -8.81
CA PRO A 159 13.64 5.92 -10.14
C PRO A 159 14.24 5.00 -11.21
N GLY A 160 13.46 4.68 -12.23
CA GLY A 160 13.95 4.04 -13.44
C GLY A 160 13.55 4.81 -14.69
N GLU A 161 14.25 4.56 -15.80
CA GLU A 161 14.04 5.29 -17.06
C GLU A 161 12.62 5.07 -17.62
N GLN A 162 12.17 3.82 -17.65
CA GLN A 162 10.86 3.42 -18.19
C GLN A 162 9.81 3.24 -17.10
N ARG A 163 10.22 2.62 -15.99
CA ARG A 163 9.40 2.32 -14.81
C ARG A 163 10.21 2.48 -13.54
N ASP A 164 9.56 2.97 -12.49
CA ASP A 164 10.14 2.96 -11.15
C ASP A 164 9.92 1.57 -10.53
N TRP A 165 10.55 1.32 -9.39
CA TRP A 165 10.27 0.12 -8.61
C TRP A 165 10.39 0.40 -7.11
N THR A 166 9.87 -0.52 -6.31
CA THR A 166 10.02 -0.49 -4.85
C THR A 166 11.12 -1.47 -4.46
N GLU A 167 12.09 -0.99 -3.69
CA GLU A 167 13.10 -1.82 -3.04
C GLU A 167 12.73 -1.99 -1.57
N VAL A 168 12.60 -3.23 -1.12
CA VAL A 168 12.37 -3.58 0.29
C VAL A 168 13.63 -4.24 0.83
N TYR A 169 14.30 -3.54 1.73
CA TYR A 169 15.56 -4.00 2.31
C TYR A 169 15.32 -4.95 3.49
N PRO A 170 16.22 -5.92 3.73
CA PRO A 170 16.13 -6.81 4.88
C PRO A 170 16.02 -6.02 6.19
N ARG A 171 14.99 -6.32 6.98
CA ARG A 171 14.74 -5.64 8.26
C ARG A 171 15.93 -5.76 9.24
N SER A 172 16.63 -6.89 9.20
CA SER A 172 17.85 -7.15 9.98
C SER A 172 19.00 -6.18 9.68
N GLU A 173 19.02 -5.58 8.48
CA GLU A 173 20.05 -4.64 8.05
C GLU A 173 19.64 -3.17 8.29
N SER A 174 18.33 -2.91 8.41
CA SER A 174 17.77 -1.58 8.66
C SER A 174 17.77 -1.23 10.16
N THR A 175 18.92 -0.79 10.66
CA THR A 175 19.15 -0.41 12.08
C THR A 175 19.35 1.11 12.30
N HIS A 176 18.94 1.90 11.31
CA HIS A 176 19.12 3.35 11.32
C HIS A 176 17.97 4.06 10.62
N ILE A 177 17.86 5.37 10.87
CA ILE A 177 17.04 6.29 10.10
C ILE A 177 17.92 7.34 9.41
N ALA A 178 17.37 7.96 8.37
CA ALA A 178 17.93 9.17 7.78
C ALA A 178 17.25 10.40 8.38
N VAL A 179 18.03 11.32 8.94
CA VAL A 179 17.55 12.60 9.48
C VAL A 179 17.98 13.72 8.53
N ALA A 180 17.01 14.47 8.02
CA ALA A 180 17.26 15.63 7.17
C ALA A 180 17.20 16.92 8.00
N HIS A 181 18.27 17.73 7.99
CA HIS A 181 18.31 19.03 8.65
C HIS A 181 19.08 20.05 7.80
N LYS A 182 18.43 21.16 7.44
CA LYS A 182 19.01 22.27 6.67
C LYS A 182 19.77 21.81 5.40
N GLY A 183 19.13 20.93 4.61
CA GLY A 183 19.70 20.42 3.36
C GLY A 183 20.80 19.37 3.52
N ARG A 184 21.04 18.87 4.73
CA ARG A 184 22.00 17.79 5.02
C ARG A 184 21.29 16.56 5.55
N TYR A 185 21.81 15.39 5.21
CA TYR A 185 21.31 14.10 5.67
C TYR A 185 22.30 13.47 6.65
N PHE A 186 21.78 12.93 7.74
CA PHE A 186 22.54 12.27 8.79
C PHE A 186 21.98 10.86 9.00
N VAL A 187 22.87 9.92 9.31
CA VAL A 187 22.47 8.57 9.70
C VAL A 187 22.41 8.51 11.21
N LEU A 188 21.22 8.30 11.76
CA LEU A 188 21.03 8.08 13.19
C LEU A 188 20.73 6.61 13.42
N ARG A 189 21.58 5.93 14.18
CA ARG A 189 21.31 4.56 14.62
C ARG A 189 20.16 4.58 15.61
N VAL A 190 19.17 3.76 15.36
CA VAL A 190 18.06 3.53 16.30
C VAL A 190 18.09 2.05 16.67
N PRO A 191 18.04 1.69 17.96
CA PRO A 191 18.10 0.30 18.38
C PRO A 191 17.08 -0.54 17.62
N ALA A 192 17.53 -1.70 17.14
CA ALA A 192 16.63 -2.64 16.49
C ALA A 192 15.58 -3.13 17.51
N ALA A 193 14.35 -3.31 17.02
CA ALA A 193 13.22 -3.85 17.75
C ALA A 193 13.52 -5.14 18.54
N SER A 194 14.44 -5.96 18.05
CA SER A 194 14.84 -7.26 18.62
C SER A 194 15.74 -7.15 19.85
N THR A 195 16.36 -5.98 20.07
CA THR A 195 17.06 -5.73 21.31
C THR A 195 16.04 -5.25 22.33
N ASN A 196 15.97 -5.90 23.50
CA ASN A 196 15.12 -5.47 24.63
C ASN A 196 15.57 -4.11 25.24
N ARG A 197 16.25 -3.29 24.43
CA ARG A 197 16.74 -1.94 24.68
C ARG A 197 16.03 -1.01 23.71
N HIS A 198 14.90 -0.46 24.13
CA HIS A 198 14.34 0.70 23.45
C HIS A 198 15.29 1.89 23.68
N ALA A 199 15.59 2.67 22.65
CA ALA A 199 16.23 3.96 22.88
C ALA A 199 15.24 4.82 23.67
N ASP A 200 15.68 5.35 24.81
CA ASP A 200 14.89 6.33 25.54
C ASP A 200 14.75 7.61 24.69
N ILE A 201 13.63 8.31 24.80
CA ILE A 201 13.39 9.58 24.07
C ILE A 201 14.55 10.55 24.33
N ALA A 202 15.06 10.58 25.56
CA ALA A 202 16.20 11.42 25.95
C ALA A 202 17.55 11.03 25.30
N GLN A 203 17.68 9.81 24.77
CA GLN A 203 18.86 9.38 24.02
C GLN A 203 18.76 9.70 22.52
N ILE A 204 17.53 9.78 21.99
CA ILE A 204 17.27 10.17 20.60
C ILE A 204 17.28 11.70 20.45
N GLU A 205 16.76 12.42 21.45
CA GLU A 205 16.79 13.91 21.55
C GLU A 205 18.23 14.46 21.59
#